data_AF-A0A1B6MG11-F1
#
_entry.id   AF-A0A1B6MG11-F1
#
_cell.length_a   1.000
_cell.length_b   1.000
_cell.length_c   1.000
_cell.angle_alpha   90.00
_cell.angle_beta   90.00
_cell.angle_gamma   90.00
#
_symmetry.space_group_name_H-M   'P 1'
#
loop_
_entity.id
_entity.type
_entity.pdbx_description
1 polymer ?
#
loop_
_entity_poly.entity_id
_entity_poly.type
_entity_poly.pdbx_seq_one_letter_code
_entity_poly.pdbx_strand_id
1 'polypeptide(L)'
;MDILHPMKAMWDCSVSNVVFPVLAGISLVILTTHLYHHFKGETHVPIRDTKRHNWKSSQLVGEATHCSICENLLNTRSYYCDCCGVAADPTCLKNADKTLKCKNLSIKEQPMKHHWIKGNLPAHEVLCHVCLDPCEEVGLTDWQCCWCLVTVHSHCMSKMAQICNLGRFRSLIVPPYCVEVTSHRTSISHRLLLSSIKSPGWPDWSPVIVVANCKSGSNEGDLVLSCFRRLLNPAQVVDLSRWPPQAALEWCQLLGPSLTRPAIVLVAGGDGTVGWVLNAIHKLKLKMEPVVGIVPLGTGNDLSRVLGWGSEHSVDTTGDQILENIQRALTVKLDRWQVDISPYNPLYRGHKQLLMYNYLSIGVDAQVTLDFHRTRESPFYLFSSRIFNKMLYLTFGTQQVVERRCQNLQDMLELYLDGERQQLPDIESVVVLNIPSWGAGVDLWSLLRQE
;
A
#
# COMPACT_ATOMS: atom_id res chain seq x y z
N MET A 1 -35.97 6.32 57.29
CA MET A 1 -34.79 5.43 57.30
C MET A 1 -34.14 5.53 55.94
N ASP A 2 -33.31 6.55 55.76
CA ASP A 2 -32.43 6.77 54.62
C ASP A 2 -31.15 5.96 54.83
N ILE A 3 -30.94 4.91 54.04
CA ILE A 3 -29.69 4.11 54.07
C ILE A 3 -29.03 4.05 52.68
N LEU A 4 -29.64 4.58 51.62
CA LEU A 4 -29.12 4.45 50.25
C LEU A 4 -28.29 5.64 49.73
N HIS A 5 -28.18 6.72 50.49
CA HIS A 5 -27.43 7.92 50.07
C HIS A 5 -25.89 7.88 50.30
N PRO A 6 -25.32 7.13 51.28
CA PRO A 6 -23.86 7.13 51.51
C PRO A 6 -23.06 6.21 50.57
N MET A 7 -23.67 5.14 50.06
CA MET A 7 -22.94 4.13 49.26
C MET A 7 -22.61 4.59 47.84
N LYS A 8 -23.41 5.49 47.25
CA LYS A 8 -23.15 6.04 45.91
C LYS A 8 -21.95 7.01 45.91
N ALA A 9 -21.84 7.85 46.94
CA ALA A 9 -20.73 8.78 47.11
C ALA A 9 -19.39 8.08 47.44
N MET A 10 -19.43 6.95 48.16
CA MET A 10 -18.23 6.16 48.49
C MET A 10 -17.68 5.35 47.29
N TRP A 11 -18.56 4.92 46.38
CA TRP A 11 -18.16 4.23 45.15
C TRP A 11 -17.54 5.21 44.13
N ASP A 12 -18.13 6.38 43.92
CA ASP A 12 -17.61 7.37 42.95
C ASP A 12 -16.25 7.95 43.38
N CYS A 13 -16.02 8.13 44.68
CA CYS A 13 -14.77 8.71 45.19
C CYS A 13 -13.60 7.71 45.23
N SER A 14 -13.84 6.43 45.53
CA SER A 14 -12.77 5.42 45.60
C SER A 14 -12.31 4.93 44.22
N VAL A 15 -13.24 4.80 43.26
CA VAL A 15 -12.92 4.43 41.88
C VAL A 15 -12.12 5.56 41.21
N SER A 16 -12.51 6.82 41.41
CA SER A 16 -11.76 7.98 40.90
C SER A 16 -10.33 8.04 41.45
N ASN A 17 -10.15 7.84 42.77
CA ASN A 17 -8.83 7.91 43.41
C ASN A 17 -7.85 6.78 43.02
N VAL A 18 -8.33 5.69 42.41
CA VAL A 18 -7.48 4.60 41.91
C VAL A 18 -7.34 4.64 40.40
N VAL A 19 -8.43 4.91 39.68
CA VAL A 19 -8.45 4.92 38.21
C VAL A 19 -7.63 6.09 37.65
N PHE A 20 -7.73 7.30 38.22
CA PHE A 20 -6.96 8.45 37.71
C PHE A 20 -5.44 8.27 37.87
N PRO A 21 -4.90 7.85 39.04
CA PRO A 21 -3.47 7.59 39.17
C PRO A 21 -2.97 6.44 38.30
N VAL A 22 -3.78 5.38 38.11
CA VAL A 22 -3.43 4.26 37.23
C VAL A 22 -3.39 4.71 35.77
N LEU A 23 -4.40 5.45 35.30
CA LEU A 23 -4.41 6.00 33.94
C LEU A 23 -3.30 7.03 33.72
N ALA A 24 -3.00 7.87 34.71
CA ALA A 24 -1.89 8.80 34.68
C ALA A 24 -0.54 8.07 34.65
N GLY A 25 -0.39 7.00 35.43
CA GLY A 25 0.79 6.14 35.42
C GLY A 25 0.99 5.43 34.08
N ILE A 26 -0.07 4.87 33.51
CA ILE A 26 -0.05 4.28 32.15
C ILE A 26 0.32 5.35 31.11
N SER A 27 -0.28 6.53 31.20
CA SER A 27 0.00 7.64 30.29
C SER A 27 1.44 8.12 30.39
N LEU A 28 2.00 8.19 31.61
CA LEU A 28 3.39 8.56 31.86
C LEU A 28 4.36 7.50 31.33
N VAL A 29 4.05 6.21 31.52
CA VAL A 29 4.83 5.10 30.94
C VAL A 29 4.79 5.15 29.40
N ILE A 30 3.61 5.36 28.80
CA ILE A 30 3.49 5.50 27.34
C ILE A 30 4.29 6.71 26.85
N LEU A 31 4.17 7.87 27.53
CA LEU A 31 4.85 9.10 27.16
C LEU A 31 6.37 8.97 27.30
N THR A 32 6.86 8.43 28.41
CA THR A 32 8.30 8.20 28.64
C THR A 32 8.86 7.19 27.65
N THR A 33 8.12 6.14 27.32
CA THR A 33 8.49 5.18 26.27
C THR A 33 8.57 5.87 24.91
N HIS A 34 7.57 6.69 24.56
CA HIS A 34 7.55 7.47 23.32
C HIS A 34 8.72 8.46 23.23
N LEU A 35 8.99 9.19 24.32
CA LEU A 35 10.10 10.14 24.40
C LEU A 35 11.44 9.41 24.32
N TYR A 36 11.60 8.29 25.02
CA TYR A 36 12.79 7.46 24.95
C TYR A 36 13.05 6.97 23.52
N HIS A 37 12.04 6.44 22.82
CA HIS A 37 12.17 6.02 21.42
C HIS A 37 12.46 7.19 20.48
N HIS A 38 11.81 8.34 20.69
CA HIS A 38 12.03 9.56 19.91
C HIS A 38 13.47 10.07 20.05
N PHE A 39 14.01 10.13 21.27
CA PHE A 39 15.39 10.57 21.52
C PHE A 39 16.45 9.58 21.06
N LYS A 40 16.12 8.30 21.00
CA LYS A 40 17.05 7.24 20.59
C LYS A 40 17.09 6.99 19.08
N GLY A 41 16.16 7.60 18.32
CA GLY A 41 16.08 7.45 16.87
C GLY A 41 15.80 6.01 16.43
N GLU A 42 15.11 5.22 17.27
CA GLU A 42 14.80 3.83 16.92
C GLU A 42 13.81 3.80 15.75
N THR A 43 14.26 3.20 14.65
CA THR A 43 13.47 2.91 13.44
C THR A 43 12.41 1.85 13.74
N HIS A 44 11.17 2.12 13.37
CA HIS A 44 10.03 1.24 13.66
C HIS A 44 9.69 0.30 12.52
N VAL A 45 10.35 0.41 11.34
CA VAL A 45 10.09 -0.47 10.19
C VAL A 45 10.29 -1.94 10.59
N PRO A 46 9.20 -2.68 10.81
CA PRO A 46 9.27 -4.05 11.25
C PRO A 46 9.50 -4.90 10.00
N ILE A 47 10.65 -5.54 9.99
CA ILE A 47 11.04 -6.45 8.94
C ILE A 47 10.64 -7.86 9.37
N ARG A 48 10.01 -8.58 8.45
CA ARG A 48 9.68 -9.99 8.66
C ARG A 48 10.97 -10.82 8.71
N ASP A 49 11.09 -11.73 9.68
CA ASP A 49 12.14 -12.73 9.66
C ASP A 49 11.96 -13.72 8.49
N THR A 50 12.94 -13.81 7.59
CA THR A 50 12.93 -14.71 6.41
C THR A 50 13.44 -16.11 6.68
N LYS A 51 13.65 -16.49 7.95
CA LYS A 51 13.94 -17.89 8.31
C LYS A 51 12.87 -18.88 7.87
N ARG A 52 11.67 -18.42 7.50
CA ARG A 52 10.58 -19.24 6.97
C ARG A 52 9.95 -18.61 5.74
N HIS A 53 9.45 -19.46 4.84
CA HIS A 53 8.74 -19.05 3.64
C HIS A 53 7.45 -18.29 3.98
N ASN A 54 7.06 -17.35 3.12
CA ASN A 54 5.80 -16.62 3.26
C ASN A 54 4.69 -17.34 2.50
N TRP A 55 4.20 -18.42 3.11
CA TRP A 55 3.16 -19.25 2.53
C TRP A 55 1.84 -18.51 2.37
N LYS A 56 1.33 -18.53 1.14
CA LYS A 56 -0.01 -18.10 0.74
C LYS A 56 -0.76 -19.32 0.23
N SER A 57 -2.04 -19.40 0.58
CA SER A 57 -2.92 -20.44 0.03
C SER A 57 -3.18 -20.11 -1.44
N SER A 58 -2.92 -21.05 -2.34
CA SER A 58 -3.38 -20.91 -3.73
C SER A 58 -4.83 -21.39 -3.81
N GLN A 59 -5.75 -20.48 -4.13
CA GLN A 59 -7.11 -20.84 -4.53
C GLN A 59 -7.24 -20.98 -6.05
N LEU A 60 -6.20 -20.62 -6.80
CA LEU A 60 -6.22 -20.58 -8.26
C LEU A 60 -5.82 -21.95 -8.83
N VAL A 61 -6.82 -22.61 -9.41
CA VAL A 61 -6.71 -23.74 -10.32
C VAL A 61 -6.41 -23.17 -11.71
N GLY A 62 -5.27 -23.49 -12.29
CA GLY A 62 -4.96 -23.02 -13.66
C GLY A 62 -3.68 -23.57 -14.24
N GLU A 63 -2.61 -23.65 -13.46
CA GLU A 63 -1.29 -24.10 -13.94
C GLU A 63 -0.83 -25.37 -13.22
N ALA A 64 -0.22 -26.30 -13.96
CA ALA A 64 0.29 -27.57 -13.45
C ALA A 64 1.54 -27.37 -12.56
N THR A 65 1.32 -26.87 -11.34
CA THR A 65 2.37 -26.60 -10.36
C THR A 65 2.71 -27.87 -9.58
N HIS A 66 3.99 -28.14 -9.37
CA HIS A 66 4.47 -29.30 -8.62
C HIS A 66 5.00 -28.90 -7.25
N CYS A 67 4.84 -29.78 -6.26
CA CYS A 67 5.39 -29.59 -4.93
C CYS A 67 6.92 -29.63 -4.99
N SER A 68 7.61 -28.57 -4.57
CA SER A 68 9.08 -28.48 -4.56
C SER A 68 9.78 -29.47 -3.61
N ILE A 69 9.03 -30.36 -2.94
CA ILE A 69 9.54 -31.36 -1.99
C ILE A 69 9.22 -32.78 -2.44
N CYS A 70 7.94 -33.12 -2.60
CA CYS A 70 7.52 -34.46 -2.99
C CYS A 70 7.36 -34.63 -4.51
N GLU A 71 7.56 -33.55 -5.28
CA GLU A 71 7.45 -33.48 -6.73
C GLU A 71 6.08 -33.87 -7.30
N ASN A 72 5.07 -34.12 -6.45
CA ASN A 72 3.72 -34.40 -6.89
C ASN A 72 3.03 -33.13 -7.42
N LEU A 73 2.16 -33.32 -8.41
CA LEU A 73 1.28 -32.27 -8.91
C LEU A 73 0.39 -31.74 -7.79
N LEU A 74 0.36 -30.43 -7.62
CA LEU A 74 -0.41 -29.74 -6.59
C LEU A 74 -1.88 -29.64 -7.02
N ASN A 75 -2.77 -29.87 -6.06
CA ASN A 75 -4.21 -29.76 -6.24
C ASN A 75 -4.77 -28.49 -5.55
N THR A 76 -6.09 -28.44 -5.40
CA THR A 76 -6.87 -27.29 -4.90
C THR A 76 -6.52 -26.78 -3.50
N ARG A 77 -5.70 -27.49 -2.72
CA ARG A 77 -5.25 -27.05 -1.38
C ARG A 77 -3.73 -26.99 -1.29
N SER A 78 -3.13 -26.17 -2.15
CA SER A 78 -1.69 -25.97 -2.22
C SER A 78 -1.26 -24.61 -1.69
N TYR A 79 0.02 -24.51 -1.35
CA TYR A 79 0.62 -23.29 -0.85
C TYR A 79 1.80 -22.89 -1.72
N TYR A 80 1.98 -21.58 -1.90
CA TYR A 80 3.18 -21.02 -2.53
C TYR A 80 3.79 -19.94 -1.64
N CYS A 81 5.11 -19.79 -1.71
CA CYS A 81 5.81 -18.69 -1.09
C CYS A 81 5.75 -17.46 -2.00
N ASP A 82 5.13 -16.37 -1.56
CA ASP A 82 5.04 -15.14 -2.36
C ASP A 82 6.40 -14.41 -2.53
N CYS A 83 7.42 -14.76 -1.74
CA CYS A 83 8.76 -14.17 -1.85
C CYS A 83 9.65 -14.87 -2.88
N CYS A 84 9.70 -16.21 -2.87
CA CYS A 84 10.63 -16.97 -3.72
C CYS A 84 9.96 -17.86 -4.76
N GLY A 85 8.64 -18.11 -4.66
CA GLY A 85 7.90 -18.95 -5.60
C GLY A 85 7.93 -20.45 -5.32
N VAL A 86 8.62 -20.90 -4.26
CA VAL A 86 8.55 -22.31 -3.80
C VAL A 86 7.09 -22.70 -3.57
N ALA A 87 6.68 -23.85 -4.08
CA ALA A 87 5.33 -24.37 -3.92
C ALA A 87 5.38 -25.68 -3.13
N ALA A 88 4.41 -25.89 -2.24
CA ALA A 88 4.35 -27.09 -1.41
C ALA A 88 2.91 -27.49 -1.10
N ASP A 89 2.70 -28.79 -0.97
CA ASP A 89 1.48 -29.32 -0.38
C ASP A 89 1.44 -29.06 1.15
N PRO A 90 0.27 -29.19 1.79
CA PRO A 90 0.12 -28.91 3.23
C PRO A 90 1.05 -29.76 4.13
N THR A 91 1.36 -31.00 3.71
CA THR A 91 2.21 -31.93 4.47
C THR A 91 3.69 -31.60 4.34
N CYS A 92 4.09 -31.03 3.21
CA CYS A 92 5.47 -30.69 2.87
C CYS A 92 5.91 -29.31 3.38
N LEU A 93 5.00 -28.43 3.83
CA LEU A 93 5.32 -27.09 4.33
C LEU A 93 6.47 -27.06 5.34
N LYS A 94 6.41 -27.93 6.36
CA LYS A 94 7.45 -28.01 7.40
C LYS A 94 8.78 -28.51 6.87
N ASN A 95 8.75 -29.37 5.85
CA ASN A 95 9.96 -29.88 5.23
C ASN A 95 10.58 -28.79 4.33
N ALA A 96 9.76 -28.10 3.55
CA ALA A 96 10.18 -26.96 2.72
C ALA A 96 10.83 -25.84 3.54
N ASP A 97 10.27 -25.46 4.70
CA ASP A 97 10.90 -24.48 5.60
C ASP A 97 12.27 -24.93 6.15
N LYS A 98 12.55 -26.24 6.18
CA LYS A 98 13.83 -26.78 6.68
C LYS A 98 14.87 -26.96 5.58
N THR A 99 14.46 -27.43 4.41
CA THR A 99 15.37 -27.87 3.34
C THR A 99 15.60 -26.79 2.28
N LEU A 100 14.61 -25.94 2.01
CA LEU A 100 14.67 -24.92 0.98
C LEU A 100 14.82 -23.54 1.61
N LYS A 101 15.78 -22.75 1.10
CA LYS A 101 15.98 -21.38 1.57
C LYS A 101 14.99 -20.44 0.89
N CYS A 102 14.52 -19.43 1.62
CA CYS A 102 13.70 -18.35 1.08
C CYS A 102 14.56 -17.14 0.69
N LYS A 103 13.97 -16.16 -0.01
CA LYS A 103 14.59 -14.89 -0.38
C LYS A 103 15.07 -14.15 0.89
N ASN A 104 16.37 -13.92 1.02
CA ASN A 104 16.96 -13.26 2.19
C ASN A 104 16.77 -11.74 2.13
N LEU A 105 16.26 -11.10 3.18
CA LEU A 105 16.07 -9.63 3.17
C LEU A 105 17.38 -8.86 3.34
N SER A 106 18.30 -9.46 4.10
CA SER A 106 19.62 -8.91 4.41
C SER A 106 20.66 -10.01 4.30
N ILE A 107 21.79 -9.71 3.65
CA ILE A 107 22.95 -10.61 3.59
C ILE A 107 24.22 -9.83 3.94
N LYS A 108 25.17 -10.50 4.60
CA LYS A 108 26.50 -9.91 4.89
C LYS A 108 27.53 -10.26 3.83
N GLU A 109 27.35 -11.39 3.16
CA GLU A 109 28.29 -11.92 2.16
C GLU A 109 28.14 -11.17 0.83
N GLN A 110 29.25 -10.72 0.28
CA GLN A 110 29.37 -10.14 -1.06
C GLN A 110 30.53 -10.81 -1.81
N PRO A 111 30.46 -10.99 -3.14
CA PRO A 111 29.36 -10.62 -4.03
C PRO A 111 28.14 -11.56 -3.87
N MET A 112 26.95 -11.03 -4.14
CA MET A 112 25.71 -11.79 -4.03
C MET A 112 25.62 -12.85 -5.15
N LYS A 113 25.44 -14.11 -4.74
CA LYS A 113 25.20 -15.21 -5.69
C LYS A 113 23.73 -15.30 -6.09
N HIS A 114 23.46 -15.97 -7.21
CA HIS A 114 22.09 -16.33 -7.57
C HIS A 114 21.44 -17.20 -6.49
N HIS A 115 20.15 -16.94 -6.24
CA HIS A 115 19.29 -17.82 -5.46
C HIS A 115 18.36 -18.54 -6.43
N TRP A 116 18.71 -19.79 -6.75
CA TRP A 116 17.97 -20.62 -7.70
C TRP A 116 16.82 -21.36 -7.03
N ILE A 117 15.66 -21.33 -7.68
CA ILE A 117 14.46 -22.11 -7.36
C ILE A 117 14.20 -23.04 -8.54
N LYS A 118 13.91 -24.30 -8.25
CA LYS A 118 13.71 -25.34 -9.26
C LYS A 118 12.25 -25.37 -9.72
N GLY A 119 12.06 -25.32 -11.03
CA GLY A 119 10.79 -25.52 -11.72
C GLY A 119 9.69 -24.52 -11.41
N ASN A 120 8.45 -24.94 -11.72
CA ASN A 120 7.25 -24.11 -11.63
C ASN A 120 7.47 -22.75 -12.30
N LEU A 121 8.03 -22.80 -13.51
CA LEU A 121 8.31 -21.59 -14.27
C LEU A 121 6.99 -20.95 -14.71
N PRO A 122 6.97 -19.62 -14.95
CA PRO A 122 5.79 -18.95 -15.47
C PRO A 122 5.26 -19.63 -16.74
N ALA A 123 3.94 -19.71 -16.91
CA ALA A 123 3.27 -20.32 -18.07
C ALA A 123 3.35 -19.50 -19.37
N HIS A 124 4.44 -18.77 -19.57
CA HIS A 124 4.75 -18.04 -20.78
C HIS A 124 6.08 -18.59 -21.29
N GLU A 125 6.30 -18.63 -22.61
CA GLU A 125 7.55 -19.16 -23.18
C GLU A 125 8.77 -18.40 -22.62
N VAL A 126 9.38 -18.94 -21.55
CA VAL A 126 10.56 -18.35 -20.93
C VAL A 126 11.79 -19.00 -21.54
N LEU A 127 12.63 -18.20 -22.18
CA LEU A 127 13.85 -18.69 -22.82
C LEU A 127 14.98 -18.85 -21.81
N CYS A 128 15.78 -19.91 -21.95
CA CYS A 128 17.00 -20.07 -21.19
C CYS A 128 17.98 -18.94 -21.50
N HIS A 129 18.54 -18.32 -20.46
CA HIS A 129 19.52 -17.24 -20.62
C HIS A 129 20.80 -17.66 -21.37
N VAL A 130 21.13 -18.96 -21.40
CA VAL A 130 22.40 -19.47 -21.95
C VAL A 130 22.27 -19.87 -23.41
N CYS A 131 21.28 -20.71 -23.76
CA CYS A 131 21.10 -21.21 -25.13
C CYS A 131 20.00 -20.48 -25.91
N LEU A 132 19.16 -19.68 -25.24
CA LEU A 132 18.01 -18.98 -25.81
C LEU A 132 16.87 -19.89 -26.29
N ASP A 133 16.92 -21.19 -26.00
CA ASP A 133 15.82 -22.12 -26.25
C ASP A 133 14.78 -22.08 -25.12
N PRO A 134 13.49 -22.40 -25.40
CA PRO A 134 12.45 -22.45 -24.37
C PRO A 134 12.80 -23.40 -23.22
N CYS A 135 12.58 -22.93 -21.99
CA CYS A 135 12.59 -23.77 -20.79
C CYS A 135 11.29 -24.55 -20.66
N GLU A 136 11.34 -25.68 -19.97
CA GLU A 136 10.15 -26.47 -19.68
C GLU A 136 9.33 -25.79 -18.59
N GLU A 137 8.12 -25.35 -18.96
CA GLU A 137 7.23 -24.62 -18.05
C GLU A 137 6.66 -25.51 -16.95
N VAL A 138 6.36 -26.76 -17.29
CA VAL A 138 5.69 -27.72 -16.41
C VAL A 138 6.71 -28.63 -15.72
N GLY A 139 6.66 -28.68 -14.40
CA GLY A 139 7.47 -29.61 -13.60
C GLY A 139 8.65 -28.95 -12.90
N LEU A 140 9.57 -29.81 -12.43
CA LEU A 140 10.74 -29.44 -11.63
C LEU A 140 12.03 -29.78 -12.35
N THR A 141 12.20 -29.30 -13.58
CA THR A 141 13.34 -29.64 -14.45
C THR A 141 14.33 -28.49 -14.55
N ASP A 142 13.86 -27.27 -14.82
CA ASP A 142 14.70 -26.09 -15.01
C ASP A 142 14.77 -25.18 -13.77
N TRP A 143 15.52 -24.08 -13.85
CA TRP A 143 15.79 -23.22 -12.69
C TRP A 143 15.50 -21.76 -13.00
N GLN A 144 14.95 -21.04 -12.02
CA GLN A 144 14.80 -19.59 -12.06
C GLN A 144 15.45 -18.94 -10.85
N CYS A 145 16.14 -17.82 -11.06
CA CYS A 145 16.65 -17.05 -9.93
C CYS A 145 15.57 -16.13 -9.36
N CYS A 146 15.24 -16.25 -8.07
CA CYS A 146 14.18 -15.45 -7.42
C CYS A 146 14.53 -13.96 -7.18
N TRP A 147 15.67 -13.50 -7.68
CA TRP A 147 16.11 -12.10 -7.61
C TRP A 147 16.16 -11.44 -8.98
N CYS A 148 16.92 -12.00 -9.93
CA CYS A 148 17.05 -11.44 -11.27
C CYS A 148 16.09 -12.05 -12.29
N LEU A 149 15.30 -13.04 -11.89
CA LEU A 149 14.23 -13.69 -12.68
C LEU A 149 14.68 -14.43 -13.94
N VAL A 150 15.99 -14.49 -14.23
CA VAL A 150 16.53 -15.31 -15.33
C VAL A 150 16.26 -16.79 -15.07
N THR A 151 15.92 -17.49 -16.15
CA THR A 151 15.74 -18.93 -16.21
C THR A 151 16.91 -19.60 -16.92
N VAL A 152 17.26 -20.79 -16.47
CA VAL A 152 18.36 -21.58 -17.01
C VAL A 152 18.00 -23.06 -16.98
N HIS A 153 18.25 -23.78 -18.08
CA HIS A 153 18.09 -25.23 -18.09
C HIS A 153 19.03 -25.90 -17.09
N SER A 154 18.62 -27.05 -16.55
CA SER A 154 19.50 -27.84 -15.67
C SER A 154 20.87 -28.14 -16.30
N HIS A 155 20.92 -28.45 -17.60
CA HIS A 155 22.17 -28.75 -18.32
C HIS A 155 22.97 -27.50 -18.71
N CYS A 156 22.35 -26.32 -18.72
CA CYS A 156 23.00 -25.04 -18.99
C CYS A 156 23.58 -24.37 -17.73
N MET A 157 23.24 -24.86 -16.53
CA MET A 157 23.61 -24.25 -15.25
C MET A 157 25.13 -24.06 -15.08
N SER A 158 25.94 -25.00 -15.59
CA SER A 158 27.41 -24.93 -15.51
C SER A 158 28.02 -23.76 -16.29
N LYS A 159 27.30 -23.24 -17.29
CA LYS A 159 27.70 -22.10 -18.12
C LYS A 159 27.20 -20.76 -17.56
N MET A 160 26.35 -20.78 -16.53
CA MET A 160 25.77 -19.59 -15.94
C MET A 160 26.75 -18.90 -14.97
N ALA A 161 26.76 -17.56 -15.00
CA ALA A 161 27.52 -16.77 -14.04
C ALA A 161 27.03 -17.05 -12.61
N GLN A 162 27.96 -17.09 -11.65
CA GLN A 162 27.62 -17.37 -10.25
C GLN A 162 27.07 -16.14 -9.51
N ILE A 163 27.40 -14.93 -9.99
CA ILE A 163 27.07 -13.66 -9.36
C ILE A 163 25.79 -13.10 -9.97
N CYS A 164 24.82 -12.79 -9.11
CA CYS A 164 23.54 -12.21 -9.51
C CYS A 164 23.64 -10.70 -9.69
N ASN A 165 23.16 -10.19 -10.82
CA ASN A 165 23.12 -8.76 -11.14
C ASN A 165 21.76 -8.09 -10.81
N LEU A 166 20.85 -8.81 -10.16
CA LEU A 166 19.45 -8.41 -9.87
C LEU A 166 18.57 -8.12 -11.11
N GLY A 167 19.05 -8.42 -12.32
CA GLY A 167 18.26 -8.41 -13.54
C GLY A 167 17.77 -7.02 -13.98
N ARG A 168 16.74 -7.00 -14.83
CA ARG A 168 16.20 -5.79 -15.48
C ARG A 168 15.67 -4.72 -14.52
N PHE A 169 15.25 -5.14 -13.31
CA PHE A 169 14.71 -4.24 -12.29
C PHE A 169 15.73 -3.82 -11.24
N ARG A 170 17.04 -4.04 -11.47
CA ARG A 170 18.11 -3.75 -10.49
C ARG A 170 18.01 -2.35 -9.89
N SER A 171 17.66 -1.34 -10.68
CA SER A 171 17.58 0.06 -10.24
C SER A 171 16.44 0.31 -9.24
N LEU A 172 15.42 -0.54 -9.23
CA LEU A 172 14.23 -0.43 -8.38
C LEU A 172 14.34 -1.28 -7.12
N ILE A 173 15.29 -2.20 -7.05
CA ILE A 173 15.48 -3.14 -5.94
C ILE A 173 16.43 -2.52 -4.92
N VAL A 174 16.12 -2.64 -3.63
CA VAL A 174 17.10 -2.47 -2.54
C VAL A 174 17.82 -3.80 -2.37
N PRO A 175 19.09 -3.92 -2.76
CA PRO A 175 19.80 -5.19 -2.70
C PRO A 175 19.88 -5.71 -1.26
N PRO A 176 19.84 -7.03 -1.03
CA PRO A 176 19.87 -7.55 0.33
C PRO A 176 21.17 -7.24 1.06
N TYR A 177 22.29 -7.06 0.35
CA TYR A 177 23.56 -6.64 0.96
C TYR A 177 23.61 -5.16 1.35
N CYS A 178 22.61 -4.38 0.93
CA CYS A 178 22.44 -2.98 1.32
C CYS A 178 21.58 -2.82 2.58
N VAL A 179 20.83 -3.85 2.99
CA VAL A 179 19.90 -3.79 4.11
C VAL A 179 20.60 -4.21 5.40
N GLU A 180 20.65 -3.33 6.39
CA GLU A 180 21.11 -3.67 7.74
C GLU A 180 19.90 -3.79 8.68
N VAL A 181 19.89 -4.85 9.48
CA VAL A 181 18.81 -5.13 10.42
C VAL A 181 19.32 -5.31 11.84
N THR A 182 18.58 -4.79 12.80
CA THR A 182 18.81 -4.97 14.23
C THR A 182 17.72 -5.86 14.82
N SER A 183 18.11 -6.81 15.66
CA SER A 183 17.17 -7.66 16.39
C SER A 183 16.72 -6.96 17.67
N HIS A 184 15.43 -6.67 17.79
CA HIS A 184 14.82 -6.20 19.02
C HIS A 184 14.12 -7.36 19.73
N ARG A 185 14.61 -7.70 20.93
CA ARG A 185 14.06 -8.77 21.78
C ARG A 185 13.39 -8.14 23.00
N THR A 186 12.08 -8.32 23.11
CA THR A 186 11.34 -8.13 24.36
C THR A 186 10.92 -9.49 24.92
N SER A 187 10.51 -9.55 26.19
CA SER A 187 10.00 -10.77 26.82
C SER A 187 8.78 -11.36 26.11
N ILE A 188 8.08 -10.56 25.30
CA ILE A 188 6.82 -10.91 24.63
C ILE A 188 6.98 -10.98 23.10
N SER A 189 8.02 -10.38 22.51
CA SER A 189 8.18 -10.34 21.05
C SER A 189 9.64 -10.31 20.59
N HIS A 190 9.92 -11.01 19.49
CA HIS A 190 11.14 -10.87 18.72
C HIS A 190 10.80 -10.22 17.38
N ARG A 191 11.36 -9.04 17.11
CA ARG A 191 11.14 -8.31 15.85
C ARG A 191 12.49 -7.89 15.26
N LEU A 192 12.62 -8.02 13.94
CA LEU A 192 13.74 -7.42 13.22
C LEU A 192 13.31 -6.01 12.82
N LEU A 193 14.18 -5.04 13.05
CA LEU A 193 13.99 -3.64 12.68
C LEU A 193 15.03 -3.25 11.65
N LEU A 194 14.64 -2.47 10.65
CA LEU A 194 15.55 -1.92 9.66
C LEU A 194 16.44 -0.85 10.30
N SER A 195 17.73 -1.08 10.42
CA SER A 195 18.63 -0.13 11.09
C SER A 195 19.22 0.91 10.14
N SER A 196 19.63 0.48 8.94
CA SER A 196 20.24 1.37 7.95
C SER A 196 20.13 0.78 6.55
N ILE A 197 20.30 1.62 5.53
CA ILE A 197 20.40 1.19 4.14
C ILE A 197 21.64 1.82 3.50
N LYS A 198 22.53 0.97 2.98
CA LYS A 198 23.72 1.39 2.24
C LYS A 198 23.42 1.58 0.76
N SER A 199 24.07 2.56 0.13
CA SER A 199 24.02 2.69 -1.32
C SER A 199 24.75 1.53 -2.00
N PRO A 200 24.20 0.92 -3.06
CA PRO A 200 24.93 -0.01 -3.93
C PRO A 200 25.89 0.71 -4.89
N GLY A 201 25.91 2.05 -4.90
CA GLY A 201 26.79 2.85 -5.78
C GLY A 201 26.34 2.92 -7.23
N TRP A 202 25.09 2.57 -7.55
CA TRP A 202 24.58 2.64 -8.92
C TRP A 202 24.04 4.04 -9.23
N PRO A 203 24.44 4.66 -10.37
CA PRO A 203 24.06 6.04 -10.68
C PRO A 203 22.55 6.20 -10.91
N ASP A 204 21.90 5.17 -11.46
CA ASP A 204 20.47 5.15 -11.78
C ASP A 204 19.60 4.51 -10.67
N TRP A 205 20.13 4.33 -9.47
CA TRP A 205 19.38 3.71 -8.38
C TRP A 205 18.23 4.60 -7.91
N SER A 206 17.01 4.11 -8.06
CA SER A 206 15.76 4.75 -7.66
C SER A 206 14.81 3.64 -7.16
N PRO A 207 14.99 3.21 -5.90
CA PRO A 207 14.27 2.06 -5.36
C PRO A 207 12.76 2.34 -5.24
N VAL A 208 11.97 1.30 -5.49
CA VAL A 208 10.51 1.32 -5.33
C VAL A 208 10.13 0.76 -3.96
N ILE A 209 9.32 1.48 -3.21
CA ILE A 209 8.65 1.03 -1.99
C ILE A 209 7.18 0.84 -2.33
N VAL A 210 6.68 -0.39 -2.22
CA VAL A 210 5.31 -0.74 -2.55
C VAL A 210 4.47 -0.72 -1.29
N VAL A 211 3.37 0.01 -1.32
CA VAL A 211 2.44 0.13 -0.19
C VAL A 211 1.03 -0.20 -0.64
N ALA A 212 0.29 -1.00 0.12
CA ALA A 212 -1.10 -1.29 -0.18
C ALA A 212 -1.95 -1.33 1.09
N ASN A 213 -3.19 -0.87 1.01
CA ASN A 213 -4.15 -1.03 2.09
C ASN A 213 -5.04 -2.25 1.84
N CYS A 214 -4.71 -3.39 2.45
CA CYS A 214 -5.43 -4.64 2.25
C CYS A 214 -6.82 -4.69 2.91
N LYS A 215 -7.22 -3.69 3.71
CA LYS A 215 -8.55 -3.62 4.34
C LYS A 215 -9.58 -2.89 3.48
N SER A 216 -9.15 -2.17 2.45
CA SER A 216 -10.06 -1.45 1.54
C SER A 216 -10.34 -2.28 0.28
N GLY A 217 -11.49 -2.97 0.23
CA GLY A 217 -12.02 -3.60 -1.00
C GLY A 217 -11.80 -5.11 -1.15
N SER A 218 -11.82 -5.58 -2.40
CA SER A 218 -11.94 -6.96 -2.91
C SER A 218 -10.74 -7.90 -2.68
N ASN A 219 -9.93 -7.70 -1.62
CA ASN A 219 -8.66 -8.43 -1.34
C ASN A 219 -7.53 -8.28 -2.38
N GLU A 220 -7.71 -7.45 -3.41
CA GLU A 220 -6.72 -7.23 -4.48
C GLU A 220 -5.38 -6.69 -3.95
N GLY A 221 -5.39 -5.92 -2.86
CA GLY A 221 -4.17 -5.40 -2.23
C GLY A 221 -3.20 -6.50 -1.81
N ASP A 222 -3.69 -7.64 -1.27
CA ASP A 222 -2.79 -8.72 -0.85
C ASP A 222 -2.18 -9.46 -2.04
N LEU A 223 -2.91 -9.56 -3.17
CA LEU A 223 -2.39 -10.10 -4.43
C LEU A 223 -1.26 -9.20 -4.98
N VAL A 224 -1.48 -7.88 -5.00
CA VAL A 224 -0.47 -6.90 -5.43
C VAL A 224 0.77 -7.00 -4.55
N LEU A 225 0.63 -6.99 -3.22
CA LEU A 225 1.78 -7.13 -2.32
C LEU A 225 2.50 -8.48 -2.54
N SER A 226 1.76 -9.57 -2.72
CA SER A 226 2.33 -10.90 -2.99
C SER A 226 3.15 -10.91 -4.29
N CYS A 227 2.64 -10.27 -5.35
CA CYS A 227 3.34 -10.11 -6.62
C CYS A 227 4.67 -9.35 -6.45
N PHE A 228 4.65 -8.20 -5.76
CA PHE A 228 5.86 -7.39 -5.59
C PHE A 228 6.88 -7.99 -4.63
N ARG A 229 6.50 -8.84 -3.67
CA ARG A 229 7.48 -9.58 -2.84
C ARG A 229 8.32 -10.56 -3.66
N ARG A 230 7.75 -11.10 -4.75
CA ARG A 230 8.47 -11.95 -5.70
C ARG A 230 9.50 -11.14 -6.49
N LEU A 231 9.12 -9.96 -6.95
CA LEU A 231 9.95 -9.13 -7.85
C LEU A 231 11.02 -8.31 -7.10
N LEU A 232 10.69 -7.75 -5.93
CA LEU A 232 11.54 -6.84 -5.17
C LEU A 232 12.15 -7.50 -3.94
N ASN A 233 13.00 -6.79 -3.20
CA ASN A 233 13.32 -7.21 -1.84
C ASN A 233 12.02 -7.19 -1.02
N PRO A 234 11.59 -8.29 -0.37
CA PRO A 234 10.31 -8.31 0.35
C PRO A 234 10.20 -7.25 1.46
N ALA A 235 11.33 -6.70 1.92
CA ALA A 235 11.38 -5.60 2.87
C ALA A 235 10.82 -4.28 2.28
N GLN A 236 10.86 -4.11 0.95
CA GLN A 236 10.31 -2.95 0.23
C GLN A 236 8.77 -2.97 0.12
N VAL A 237 8.11 -4.04 0.58
CA VAL A 237 6.67 -4.26 0.37
C VAL A 237 5.91 -4.18 1.68
N VAL A 238 5.19 -3.08 1.88
CA VAL A 238 4.57 -2.70 3.16
C VAL A 238 3.04 -2.79 3.09
N ASP A 239 2.47 -3.48 4.07
CA ASP A 239 1.03 -3.60 4.25
C ASP A 239 0.51 -2.47 5.17
N LEU A 240 -0.19 -1.51 4.59
CA LEU A 240 -0.73 -0.35 5.29
C LEU A 240 -1.90 -0.70 6.23
N SER A 241 -2.47 -1.90 6.11
CA SER A 241 -3.49 -2.37 7.04
C SER A 241 -2.93 -2.76 8.41
N ARG A 242 -1.61 -3.00 8.45
CA ARG A 242 -0.83 -3.36 9.64
C ARG A 242 -0.01 -2.20 10.17
N TRP A 243 0.45 -1.31 9.28
CA TRP A 243 1.37 -0.23 9.61
C TRP A 243 0.92 1.10 9.00
N PRO A 244 1.07 2.23 9.70
CA PRO A 244 0.74 3.53 9.12
C PRO A 244 1.74 3.90 8.02
N PRO A 245 1.39 4.76 7.04
CA PRO A 245 2.26 5.20 5.96
C PRO A 245 3.58 5.77 6.44
N GLN A 246 3.60 6.41 7.61
CA GLN A 246 4.83 6.91 8.23
C GLN A 246 5.88 5.81 8.39
N ALA A 247 5.47 4.62 8.81
CA ALA A 247 6.37 3.47 8.92
C ALA A 247 6.85 2.98 7.54
N ALA A 248 6.06 3.13 6.48
CA ALA A 248 6.52 2.85 5.12
C ALA A 248 7.50 3.93 4.62
N LEU A 249 7.28 5.20 4.99
CA LEU A 249 8.09 6.35 4.60
C LEU A 249 9.41 6.46 5.38
N GLU A 250 9.55 5.77 6.51
CA GLU A 250 10.86 5.56 7.16
C GLU A 250 11.88 4.95 6.20
N TRP A 251 11.47 4.11 5.23
CA TRP A 251 12.36 3.67 4.13
C TRP A 251 12.92 4.85 3.37
N CYS A 252 12.08 5.81 3.00
CA CYS A 252 12.50 6.99 2.23
C CYS A 252 13.45 7.86 3.07
N GLN A 253 13.23 7.96 4.37
CA GLN A 253 14.14 8.66 5.28
C GLN A 253 15.51 7.99 5.36
N LEU A 254 15.56 6.65 5.45
CA LEU A 254 16.81 5.89 5.51
C LEU A 254 17.55 5.86 4.16
N LEU A 255 16.81 5.83 3.05
CA LEU A 255 17.37 5.86 1.70
C LEU A 255 17.90 7.25 1.32
N GLY A 256 17.23 8.32 1.75
CA GLY A 256 17.47 9.71 1.31
C GLY A 256 18.94 10.14 1.28
N PRO A 257 19.77 9.88 2.32
CA PRO A 257 21.18 10.24 2.31
C PRO A 257 22.02 9.54 1.24
N SER A 258 21.61 8.36 0.79
CA SER A 258 22.34 7.46 -0.10
C SER A 258 21.92 7.58 -1.58
N LEU A 259 20.88 8.36 -1.87
CA LEU A 259 20.21 8.43 -3.15
C LEU A 259 20.66 9.65 -3.98
N THR A 260 20.83 9.43 -5.28
CA THR A 260 21.05 10.48 -6.29
C THR A 260 19.75 10.89 -6.99
N ARG A 261 18.72 10.03 -6.91
CA ARG A 261 17.37 10.24 -7.45
C ARG A 261 16.33 9.94 -6.37
N PRO A 262 15.15 10.58 -6.42
CA PRO A 262 14.06 10.25 -5.50
C PRO A 262 13.74 8.75 -5.49
N ALA A 263 13.41 8.22 -4.32
CA ALA A 263 12.75 6.92 -4.23
C ALA A 263 11.32 7.03 -4.78
N ILE A 264 10.76 5.89 -5.17
CA ILE A 264 9.42 5.80 -5.73
C ILE A 264 8.53 5.10 -4.70
N VAL A 265 7.44 5.73 -4.28
CA VAL A 265 6.41 5.08 -3.46
C VAL A 265 5.26 4.67 -4.37
N LEU A 266 5.12 3.38 -4.61
CA LEU A 266 4.04 2.81 -5.40
C LEU A 266 2.86 2.49 -4.49
N VAL A 267 1.77 3.24 -4.63
CA VAL A 267 0.57 3.11 -3.79
C VAL A 267 -0.49 2.29 -4.51
N ALA A 268 -0.77 1.09 -4.00
CA ALA A 268 -1.87 0.26 -4.46
C ALA A 268 -3.12 0.50 -3.61
N GLY A 269 -4.11 1.19 -4.18
CA GLY A 269 -5.30 1.64 -3.46
C GLY A 269 -6.18 2.55 -4.30
N GLY A 270 -7.23 3.09 -3.69
CA GLY A 270 -8.03 4.19 -4.25
C GLY A 270 -7.54 5.56 -3.78
N ASP A 271 -8.22 6.63 -4.23
CA ASP A 271 -7.84 8.03 -3.97
C ASP A 271 -7.62 8.33 -2.47
N GLY A 272 -8.44 7.77 -1.58
CA GLY A 272 -8.25 7.94 -0.13
C GLY A 272 -6.96 7.35 0.42
N THR A 273 -6.48 6.24 -0.14
CA THR A 273 -5.19 5.63 0.27
C THR A 273 -4.02 6.44 -0.30
N VAL A 274 -4.13 6.91 -1.54
CA VAL A 274 -3.13 7.78 -2.17
C VAL A 274 -3.01 9.10 -1.39
N GLY A 275 -4.13 9.75 -1.07
CA GLY A 275 -4.16 10.97 -0.26
C GLY A 275 -3.59 10.76 1.15
N TRP A 276 -3.80 9.59 1.77
CA TRP A 276 -3.21 9.27 3.06
C TRP A 276 -1.67 9.24 3.01
N VAL A 277 -1.11 8.64 1.96
CA VAL A 277 0.34 8.59 1.74
C VAL A 277 0.90 9.98 1.41
N LEU A 278 0.26 10.74 0.52
CA LEU A 278 0.66 12.11 0.18
C LEU A 278 0.69 13.03 1.41
N ASN A 279 -0.34 12.92 2.27
CA ASN A 279 -0.39 13.64 3.55
C ASN A 279 0.75 13.24 4.49
N ALA A 280 1.12 11.96 4.53
CA ALA A 280 2.22 11.50 5.35
C ALA A 280 3.56 12.02 4.83
N ILE A 281 3.80 12.00 3.51
CA ILE A 281 5.00 12.59 2.88
C ILE A 281 5.13 14.06 3.27
N HIS A 282 4.05 14.83 3.12
CA HIS A 282 4.02 16.25 3.46
C HIS A 282 4.42 16.53 4.92
N LYS A 283 3.82 15.76 5.85
CA LYS A 283 4.04 15.95 7.29
C LYS A 283 5.45 15.61 7.72
N LEU A 284 6.07 14.61 7.08
CA LEU A 284 7.41 14.15 7.44
C LEU A 284 8.52 15.08 6.97
N LYS A 285 8.26 15.96 5.99
CA LYS A 285 9.24 16.93 5.45
C LYS A 285 10.60 16.27 5.18
N LEU A 286 10.56 15.17 4.42
CA LEU A 286 11.74 14.37 4.12
C LEU A 286 12.79 15.20 3.38
N LYS A 287 14.09 14.95 3.66
CA LYS A 287 15.21 15.64 3.00
C LYS A 287 15.12 15.55 1.47
N MET A 288 14.68 14.41 0.98
CA MET A 288 14.36 14.18 -0.42
C MET A 288 12.98 13.55 -0.48
N GLU A 289 12.03 14.26 -1.07
CA GLU A 289 10.66 13.76 -1.20
C GLU A 289 10.60 12.65 -2.25
N PRO A 290 9.96 11.52 -1.94
CA PRO A 290 9.75 10.47 -2.92
C PRO A 290 8.72 10.90 -3.97
N VAL A 291 8.84 10.34 -5.17
CA VAL A 291 7.78 10.42 -6.18
C VAL A 291 6.74 9.33 -5.92
N VAL A 292 5.48 9.58 -6.31
CA VAL A 292 4.37 8.67 -6.03
C VAL A 292 3.83 8.09 -7.34
N GLY A 293 3.77 6.76 -7.43
CA GLY A 293 3.07 6.02 -8.47
C GLY A 293 1.79 5.39 -7.91
N ILE A 294 0.83 5.06 -8.77
CA ILE A 294 -0.48 4.53 -8.35
C ILE A 294 -0.76 3.19 -9.04
N VAL A 295 -1.22 2.21 -8.26
CA VAL A 295 -1.94 1.03 -8.77
C VAL A 295 -3.42 1.19 -8.39
N PRO A 296 -4.32 1.46 -9.36
CA PRO A 296 -5.71 1.82 -9.09
C PRO A 296 -6.56 0.63 -8.63
N LEU A 297 -6.66 0.43 -7.31
CA LEU A 297 -7.48 -0.63 -6.70
C LEU A 297 -8.83 -0.12 -6.17
N GLY A 298 -9.09 1.19 -6.22
CA GLY A 298 -10.35 1.79 -5.78
C GLY A 298 -11.47 1.68 -6.83
N THR A 299 -12.62 2.28 -6.52
CA THR A 299 -13.77 2.35 -7.45
C THR A 299 -13.75 3.62 -8.31
N GLY A 300 -13.32 4.77 -7.75
CA GLY A 300 -13.24 6.06 -8.46
C GLY A 300 -11.94 6.22 -9.25
N ASN A 301 -10.82 6.25 -8.51
CA ASN A 301 -9.45 6.35 -9.03
C ASN A 301 -9.23 7.59 -9.92
N ASP A 302 -9.89 8.70 -9.60
CA ASP A 302 -9.84 9.94 -10.39
C ASP A 302 -8.41 10.45 -10.55
N LEU A 303 -7.61 10.42 -9.48
CA LEU A 303 -6.21 10.85 -9.54
C LEU A 303 -5.36 9.93 -10.44
N SER A 304 -5.62 8.61 -10.39
CA SER A 304 -4.95 7.62 -11.24
C SER A 304 -5.24 7.85 -12.72
N ARG A 305 -6.50 8.15 -13.07
CA ARG A 305 -6.93 8.44 -14.45
C ARG A 305 -6.20 9.64 -15.00
N VAL A 306 -6.19 10.75 -14.24
CA VAL A 306 -5.56 12.02 -14.66
C VAL A 306 -4.05 11.88 -14.81
N LEU A 307 -3.41 11.10 -13.94
CA LEU A 307 -1.97 10.87 -13.98
C LEU A 307 -1.54 9.78 -14.98
N GLY A 308 -2.49 9.18 -15.73
CA GLY A 308 -2.19 8.19 -16.77
C GLY A 308 -1.90 6.77 -16.26
N TRP A 309 -2.16 6.47 -14.99
CA TRP A 309 -2.05 5.12 -14.42
C TRP A 309 -3.27 4.24 -14.71
N GLY A 310 -4.29 4.82 -15.34
CA GLY A 310 -5.51 4.14 -15.75
C GLY A 310 -6.62 4.21 -14.71
N SER A 311 -7.79 3.73 -15.10
CA SER A 311 -9.01 3.74 -14.29
C SER A 311 -9.04 2.64 -13.24
N GLU A 312 -8.47 1.49 -13.57
CA GLU A 312 -8.62 0.24 -12.82
C GLU A 312 -7.41 -0.66 -13.09
N HIS A 313 -6.96 -1.39 -12.07
CA HIS A 313 -5.95 -2.41 -12.25
C HIS A 313 -6.57 -3.62 -12.96
N SER A 314 -6.04 -3.97 -14.14
CA SER A 314 -6.44 -5.17 -14.87
C SER A 314 -5.85 -6.41 -14.22
N VAL A 315 -6.62 -7.49 -14.22
CA VAL A 315 -6.18 -8.81 -13.74
C VAL A 315 -5.02 -9.35 -14.60
N ASP A 316 -4.95 -8.93 -15.87
CA ASP A 316 -3.89 -9.33 -16.79
C ASP A 316 -2.60 -8.53 -16.61
N THR A 317 -2.63 -7.41 -15.87
CA THR A 317 -1.45 -6.59 -15.66
C THR A 317 -0.55 -7.21 -14.60
N THR A 318 0.58 -7.74 -15.04
CA THR A 318 1.55 -8.38 -14.15
C THR A 318 2.42 -7.34 -13.42
N GLY A 319 2.97 -7.70 -12.26
CA GLY A 319 3.82 -6.78 -11.50
C GLY A 319 5.08 -6.33 -12.26
N ASP A 320 5.62 -7.16 -13.15
CA ASP A 320 6.76 -6.79 -13.99
C ASP A 320 6.39 -5.73 -15.02
N GLN A 321 5.20 -5.80 -15.63
CA GLN A 321 4.70 -4.73 -16.50
C GLN A 321 4.55 -3.41 -15.73
N ILE A 322 4.09 -3.46 -14.47
CA ILE A 322 4.02 -2.25 -13.62
C ILE A 322 5.42 -1.67 -13.37
N LEU A 323 6.42 -2.50 -13.03
CA LEU A 323 7.79 -2.03 -12.83
C LEU A 323 8.39 -1.44 -14.11
N GLU A 324 8.11 -2.03 -15.26
CA GLU A 324 8.53 -1.47 -16.56
C GLU A 324 7.86 -0.13 -16.84
N ASN A 325 6.56 0.00 -16.56
CA ASN A 325 5.84 1.27 -16.68
C ASN A 325 6.45 2.33 -15.76
N ILE A 326 6.82 1.97 -14.53
CA ILE A 326 7.52 2.86 -13.60
C ILE A 326 8.86 3.33 -14.18
N GLN A 327 9.65 2.45 -14.80
CA GLN A 327 10.93 2.83 -15.41
C GLN A 327 10.77 3.81 -16.58
N ARG A 328 9.62 3.79 -17.27
CA ARG A 328 9.28 4.67 -18.41
C ARG A 328 8.44 5.89 -18.01
N ALA A 329 7.96 5.94 -16.77
CA ALA A 329 7.03 6.98 -16.33
C ALA A 329 7.70 8.35 -16.23
N LEU A 330 6.92 9.39 -16.53
CA LEU A 330 7.32 10.78 -16.34
C LEU A 330 6.82 11.29 -15.00
N THR A 331 7.63 12.11 -14.34
CA THR A 331 7.23 12.78 -13.10
C THR A 331 6.54 14.09 -13.42
N VAL A 332 5.38 14.31 -12.80
CA VAL A 332 4.63 15.57 -12.87
C VAL A 332 4.48 16.16 -11.48
N LYS A 333 4.32 17.48 -11.41
CA LYS A 333 3.95 18.17 -10.16
C LYS A 333 2.44 18.07 -9.96
N LEU A 334 2.01 17.89 -8.72
CA LEU A 334 0.61 17.87 -8.32
C LEU A 334 0.36 18.99 -7.32
N ASP A 335 -0.57 19.88 -7.66
CA ASP A 335 -0.99 20.95 -6.78
C ASP A 335 -1.74 20.39 -5.57
N ARG A 336 -1.58 21.07 -4.44
CA ARG A 336 -2.15 20.66 -3.16
C ARG A 336 -2.80 21.84 -2.50
N TRP A 337 -4.09 21.74 -2.31
CA TRP A 337 -4.88 22.80 -1.73
C TRP A 337 -5.02 22.59 -0.23
N GLN A 338 -4.80 23.66 0.53
CA GLN A 338 -5.14 23.71 1.94
C GLN A 338 -6.57 24.22 2.08
N VAL A 339 -7.41 23.47 2.80
CA VAL A 339 -8.80 23.81 3.06
C VAL A 339 -8.96 24.05 4.55
N ASP A 340 -9.21 25.29 4.92
CA ASP A 340 -9.48 25.69 6.30
C ASP A 340 -10.99 25.79 6.52
N ILE A 341 -11.49 25.02 7.48
CA ILE A 341 -12.90 24.97 7.86
C ILE A 341 -13.02 25.58 9.25
N SER A 342 -13.70 26.71 9.34
CA SER A 342 -13.97 27.42 10.58
C SER A 342 -15.47 27.57 10.80
N PRO A 343 -15.96 27.43 12.04
CA PRO A 343 -17.34 27.78 12.36
C PRO A 343 -17.54 29.29 12.17
N TYR A 344 -18.73 29.68 11.71
CA TYR A 344 -19.07 31.09 11.52
C TYR A 344 -19.01 31.88 12.83
N ASN A 345 -19.52 31.31 13.92
CA ASN A 345 -19.46 31.95 15.23
C ASN A 345 -18.15 31.55 15.97
N PRO A 346 -17.26 32.50 16.30
CA PRO A 346 -15.96 32.25 16.94
C PRO A 346 -16.05 31.57 18.31
N LEU A 347 -17.22 31.60 18.96
CA LEU A 347 -17.46 30.94 20.25
C LEU A 347 -17.47 29.41 20.13
N TYR A 348 -17.76 28.87 18.95
CA TYR A 348 -17.66 27.43 18.71
C TYR A 348 -16.21 27.05 18.41
N ARG A 349 -15.67 26.10 19.17
CA ARG A 349 -14.37 25.50 18.86
C ARG A 349 -14.55 24.48 17.75
N GLY A 350 -13.71 24.56 16.71
CA GLY A 350 -13.78 23.58 15.62
C GLY A 350 -12.97 23.90 14.36
N HIS A 351 -11.89 24.69 14.45
CA HIS A 351 -11.05 24.92 13.28
C HIS A 351 -10.44 23.61 12.79
N LYS A 352 -10.70 23.25 11.54
CA LYS A 352 -10.19 22.03 10.91
C LYS A 352 -9.47 22.39 9.62
N GLN A 353 -8.21 22.01 9.53
CA GLN A 353 -7.42 22.13 8.32
C GLN A 353 -7.34 20.78 7.61
N LEU A 354 -7.61 20.79 6.32
CA LEU A 354 -7.57 19.62 5.44
C LEU A 354 -6.68 19.90 4.23
N LEU A 355 -6.23 18.82 3.60
CA LEU A 355 -5.51 18.87 2.33
C LEU A 355 -6.36 18.21 1.25
N MET A 356 -6.52 18.91 0.13
CA MET A 356 -7.29 18.47 -1.03
C MET A 356 -6.36 18.23 -2.21
N TYR A 357 -6.50 17.06 -2.84
CA TYR A 357 -5.72 16.66 -4.02
C TYR A 357 -6.58 16.55 -5.29
N ASN A 358 -7.85 16.16 -5.17
CA ASN A 358 -8.72 15.94 -6.32
C ASN A 358 -9.77 17.05 -6.40
N TYR A 359 -10.72 17.06 -5.47
CA TYR A 359 -11.81 18.02 -5.44
C TYR A 359 -12.47 18.08 -4.06
N LEU A 360 -13.22 19.16 -3.84
CA LEU A 360 -14.06 19.42 -2.67
C LEU A 360 -15.47 19.74 -3.17
N SER A 361 -16.48 19.16 -2.54
CA SER A 361 -17.88 19.34 -2.94
C SER A 361 -18.75 19.73 -1.74
N ILE A 362 -19.76 20.53 -2.01
CA ILE A 362 -20.86 20.87 -1.10
C ILE A 362 -22.17 20.60 -1.86
N GLY A 363 -23.18 20.05 -1.19
CA GLY A 363 -24.49 19.73 -1.78
C GLY A 363 -24.63 18.26 -2.20
N VAL A 364 -25.33 18.02 -3.31
CA VAL A 364 -25.76 16.66 -3.74
C VAL A 364 -24.58 15.68 -3.84
N ASP A 365 -23.46 16.07 -4.45
CA ASP A 365 -22.29 15.18 -4.59
C ASP A 365 -21.72 14.73 -3.23
N ALA A 366 -21.60 15.69 -2.30
CA ALA A 366 -21.15 15.42 -0.95
C ALA A 366 -22.13 14.50 -0.20
N GLN A 367 -23.43 14.69 -0.41
CA GLN A 367 -24.49 13.89 0.19
C GLN A 367 -24.46 12.44 -0.32
N VAL A 368 -24.34 12.23 -1.64
CA VAL A 368 -24.18 10.90 -2.25
C VAL A 368 -22.94 10.19 -1.70
N THR A 369 -21.82 10.90 -1.60
CA THR A 369 -20.58 10.36 -1.03
C THR A 369 -20.72 10.00 0.45
N LEU A 370 -21.46 10.81 1.22
CA LEU A 370 -21.74 10.55 2.63
C LEU A 370 -22.63 9.32 2.83
N ASP A 371 -23.69 9.18 2.03
CA ASP A 371 -24.60 8.02 2.11
C ASP A 371 -23.86 6.74 1.71
N PHE A 372 -23.04 6.78 0.65
CA PHE A 372 -22.17 5.67 0.30
C PHE A 372 -21.20 5.29 1.43
N HIS A 373 -20.58 6.27 2.08
CA HIS A 373 -19.66 6.03 3.19
C HIS A 373 -20.36 5.33 4.37
N ARG A 374 -21.55 5.81 4.76
CA ARG A 374 -22.36 5.21 5.83
C ARG A 374 -22.76 3.77 5.50
N THR A 375 -23.15 3.50 4.25
CA THR A 375 -23.47 2.13 3.81
C THR A 375 -22.25 1.22 3.87
N ARG A 376 -21.07 1.72 3.51
CA ARG A 376 -19.82 0.94 3.57
C ARG A 376 -19.41 0.57 5.01
N GLU A 377 -19.79 1.37 5.99
CA GLU A 377 -19.54 1.09 7.42
C GLU A 377 -20.60 0.16 8.04
N SER A 378 -21.66 -0.16 7.30
CA SER A 378 -22.73 -1.06 7.78
C SER A 378 -22.23 -2.50 7.93
N PRO A 379 -22.61 -3.21 9.00
CA PRO A 379 -22.34 -4.65 9.16
C PRO A 379 -22.90 -5.52 8.02
N PHE A 380 -23.90 -5.02 7.31
CA PHE A 380 -24.53 -5.71 6.18
C PHE A 380 -23.77 -5.55 4.86
N TYR A 381 -22.70 -4.75 4.83
CA TYR A 381 -21.80 -4.61 3.69
C TYR A 381 -20.82 -5.81 3.63
N LEU A 382 -21.38 -7.01 3.47
CA LEU A 382 -20.65 -8.28 3.58
C LEU A 382 -20.00 -8.71 2.26
N PHE A 383 -20.31 -8.05 1.15
CA PHE A 383 -19.81 -8.39 -0.20
C PHE A 383 -19.38 -7.14 -0.97
N SER A 384 -18.19 -6.64 -0.69
CA SER A 384 -17.63 -5.48 -1.39
C SER A 384 -17.11 -5.87 -2.77
N SER A 385 -17.81 -5.46 -3.84
CA SER A 385 -17.28 -5.51 -5.21
C SER A 385 -17.31 -4.13 -5.84
N ARG A 386 -16.41 -3.87 -6.79
CA ARG A 386 -16.38 -2.59 -7.52
C ARG A 386 -17.70 -2.33 -8.26
N ILE A 387 -18.28 -3.37 -8.87
CA ILE A 387 -19.58 -3.29 -9.57
C ILE A 387 -20.69 -2.93 -8.58
N PHE A 388 -20.73 -3.59 -7.42
CA PHE A 388 -21.71 -3.27 -6.38
C PHE A 388 -21.55 -1.84 -5.88
N ASN A 389 -20.32 -1.35 -5.75
CA ASN A 389 -20.06 0.04 -5.37
C ASN A 389 -20.59 1.03 -6.41
N LYS A 390 -20.32 0.80 -7.69
CA LYS A 390 -20.84 1.64 -8.77
C LYS A 390 -22.38 1.65 -8.78
N MET A 391 -23.01 0.49 -8.54
CA MET A 391 -24.47 0.38 -8.40
C MET A 391 -25.00 1.19 -7.22
N LEU A 392 -24.35 1.13 -6.06
CA LEU A 392 -24.74 1.94 -4.89
C LEU A 392 -24.65 3.44 -5.18
N TYR A 393 -23.56 3.89 -5.81
CA TYR A 393 -23.42 5.29 -6.23
C TYR A 393 -24.54 5.74 -7.18
N LEU A 394 -24.90 4.89 -8.15
CA LEU A 394 -26.02 5.16 -9.05
C LEU A 394 -27.34 5.28 -8.28
N THR A 395 -27.64 4.33 -7.38
CA THR A 395 -28.87 4.34 -6.58
C THR A 395 -28.96 5.60 -5.72
N PHE A 396 -27.90 5.97 -4.99
CA PHE A 396 -27.90 7.18 -4.18
C PHE A 396 -28.01 8.45 -5.03
N GLY A 397 -27.34 8.49 -6.19
CA GLY A 397 -27.51 9.59 -7.15
C GLY A 397 -28.96 9.73 -7.59
N THR A 398 -29.62 8.64 -7.99
CA THR A 398 -31.04 8.66 -8.38
C THR A 398 -31.97 9.04 -7.24
N GLN A 399 -31.67 8.62 -6.00
CA GLN A 399 -32.45 9.00 -4.83
C GLN A 399 -32.39 10.51 -4.57
N GLN A 400 -31.22 11.13 -4.72
CA GLN A 400 -31.09 12.58 -4.55
C GLN A 400 -31.80 13.39 -5.65
N VAL A 401 -31.89 12.88 -6.88
CA VAL A 401 -32.69 13.50 -7.95
C VAL A 401 -34.18 13.55 -7.59
N VAL A 402 -34.67 12.54 -6.86
CA VAL A 402 -36.09 12.44 -6.44
C VAL A 402 -36.35 13.24 -5.16
N GLU A 403 -35.51 13.06 -4.14
CA GLU A 403 -35.72 13.68 -2.82
C GLU A 403 -35.26 15.13 -2.77
N ARG A 404 -34.37 15.54 -3.67
CA ARG A 404 -33.83 16.88 -3.84
C ARG A 404 -33.46 17.57 -2.51
N ARG A 405 -32.76 16.84 -1.64
CA ARG A 405 -32.42 17.26 -0.26
C ARG A 405 -31.54 18.51 -0.17
N CYS A 406 -30.89 18.90 -1.27
CA CYS A 406 -30.00 20.05 -1.36
C CYS A 406 -30.58 21.19 -2.21
N GLN A 407 -31.90 21.25 -2.38
CA GLN A 407 -32.56 22.41 -3.00
C GLN A 407 -32.23 23.72 -2.28
N ASN A 408 -32.23 24.81 -3.04
CA ASN A 408 -32.03 26.16 -2.56
C ASN A 408 -30.68 26.35 -1.86
N LEU A 409 -29.64 25.63 -2.31
CA LEU A 409 -28.31 25.72 -1.72
C LEU A 409 -27.72 27.13 -1.87
N GLN A 410 -28.11 27.87 -2.92
CA GLN A 410 -27.76 29.27 -3.14
C GLN A 410 -28.20 30.20 -2.00
N ASP A 411 -29.31 29.89 -1.33
CA ASP A 411 -29.81 30.70 -0.20
C ASP A 411 -29.01 30.44 1.09
N MET A 412 -28.24 29.35 1.11
CA MET A 412 -27.47 28.87 2.27
C MET A 412 -25.97 29.14 2.13
N LEU A 413 -25.51 29.63 0.97
CA LEU A 413 -24.10 29.81 0.65
C LEU A 413 -23.82 31.23 0.16
N GLU A 414 -22.72 31.79 0.65
CA GLU A 414 -22.07 32.92 0.01
C GLU A 414 -20.74 32.45 -0.57
N LEU A 415 -20.56 32.60 -1.89
CA LEU A 415 -19.31 32.27 -2.57
C LEU A 415 -18.52 33.54 -2.84
N TYR A 416 -17.27 33.55 -2.42
CA TYR A 416 -16.30 34.60 -2.75
C TYR A 416 -15.15 33.96 -3.53
N LEU A 417 -14.85 34.50 -4.71
CA LEU A 417 -13.70 34.12 -5.52
C LEU A 417 -12.75 35.31 -5.59
N ASP A 418 -11.49 35.12 -5.19
CA ASP A 418 -10.47 36.17 -5.13
C ASP A 418 -10.92 37.45 -4.38
N GLY A 419 -11.77 37.27 -3.36
CA GLY A 419 -12.33 38.35 -2.54
C GLY A 419 -13.63 38.96 -3.08
N GLU A 420 -14.06 38.57 -4.28
CA GLU A 420 -15.28 39.08 -4.91
C GLU A 420 -16.46 38.13 -4.72
N ARG A 421 -17.58 38.68 -4.22
CA ARG A 421 -18.82 37.91 -4.04
C ARG A 421 -19.41 37.52 -5.39
N GLN A 422 -19.68 36.24 -5.57
CA GLN A 422 -20.33 35.70 -6.75
C GLN A 422 -21.83 35.54 -6.53
N GLN A 423 -22.62 35.89 -7.55
CA GLN A 423 -24.06 35.62 -7.54
C GLN A 423 -24.31 34.18 -7.98
N LEU A 424 -24.83 33.36 -7.07
CA LEU A 424 -25.11 31.95 -7.34
C LEU A 424 -26.46 31.80 -8.04
N PRO A 425 -26.55 31.02 -9.14
CA PRO A 425 -27.84 30.63 -9.71
C PRO A 425 -28.53 29.57 -8.83
N ASP A 426 -29.70 29.09 -9.25
CA ASP A 426 -30.35 27.95 -8.60
C ASP A 426 -29.47 26.71 -8.72
N ILE A 427 -28.83 26.33 -7.60
CA ILE A 427 -27.86 25.23 -7.55
C ILE A 427 -28.22 24.24 -6.45
N GLU A 428 -27.84 22.98 -6.67
CA GLU A 428 -27.94 21.91 -5.67
C GLU A 428 -26.55 21.40 -5.25
N SER A 429 -25.47 21.84 -5.92
CA SER A 429 -24.10 21.50 -5.56
C SER A 429 -23.09 22.55 -6.04
N VAL A 430 -22.01 22.69 -5.26
CA VAL A 430 -20.79 23.42 -5.63
C VAL A 430 -19.63 22.44 -5.57
N VAL A 431 -18.80 22.40 -6.61
CA VAL A 431 -17.60 21.56 -6.66
C VAL A 431 -16.39 22.41 -7.03
N VAL A 432 -15.34 22.33 -6.21
CA VAL A 432 -14.04 22.95 -6.45
C VAL A 432 -13.07 21.86 -6.90
N LEU A 433 -12.53 22.00 -8.10
CA LEU A 433 -11.71 20.98 -8.79
C LEU A 433 -10.24 21.38 -8.80
N ASN A 434 -9.36 20.48 -8.37
CA ASN A 434 -7.91 20.56 -8.57
C ASN A 434 -7.44 19.72 -9.76
N ILE A 435 -8.23 18.72 -10.17
CA ILE A 435 -7.99 17.86 -11.32
C ILE A 435 -9.25 17.81 -12.21
N PRO A 436 -9.12 17.49 -13.52
CA PRO A 436 -10.27 17.47 -14.42
C PRO A 436 -11.28 16.35 -14.12
N SER A 437 -10.85 15.27 -13.45
CA SER A 437 -11.68 14.09 -13.18
C SER A 437 -12.47 14.22 -11.88
N TRP A 438 -13.78 14.00 -11.96
CA TRP A 438 -14.71 13.99 -10.84
C TRP A 438 -15.63 12.77 -10.91
N GLY A 439 -16.10 12.28 -9.75
CA GLY A 439 -17.17 11.29 -9.72
C GLY A 439 -16.88 9.97 -10.45
N ALA A 440 -15.65 9.44 -10.34
CA ALA A 440 -15.20 8.23 -11.02
C ALA A 440 -14.94 8.36 -12.54
N GLY A 441 -14.41 9.50 -12.98
CA GLY A 441 -13.89 9.68 -14.34
C GLY A 441 -14.60 10.71 -15.21
N VAL A 442 -15.53 11.49 -14.67
CA VAL A 442 -16.21 12.56 -15.42
C VAL A 442 -15.24 13.74 -15.60
N ASP A 443 -14.92 14.10 -16.85
CA ASP A 443 -14.07 15.25 -17.17
C ASP A 443 -14.91 16.52 -17.30
N LEU A 444 -15.04 17.26 -16.19
CA LEU A 444 -15.81 18.50 -16.15
C LEU A 444 -15.14 19.66 -16.92
N TRP A 445 -13.81 19.66 -17.06
CA TRP A 445 -13.09 20.71 -17.79
C TRP A 445 -13.25 20.57 -19.31
N SER A 446 -13.50 19.37 -19.81
CA SER A 446 -13.82 19.17 -21.23
C SER A 446 -15.20 19.71 -21.60
N LEU A 447 -16.18 19.59 -20.70
CA LEU A 447 -17.55 20.06 -20.91
C LEU A 447 -17.61 21.60 -21.04
N LEU A 448 -16.78 22.30 -20.28
CA LEU A 448 -16.67 23.76 -20.30
C LEU A 448 -15.93 24.32 -21.54
N ARG A 449 -15.26 23.47 -22.32
CA ARG A 449 -14.55 23.88 -23.56
C ARG A 449 -15.42 23.77 -24.82
N GLN A 450 -16.65 23.28 -24.69
CA GLN A 450 -17.60 23.13 -25.79
C GLN A 450 -18.64 24.27 -25.85
N GLU A 451 -18.56 25.23 -24.93
CA GLU A 451 -19.22 26.54 -24.98
C GLU A 451 -18.20 27.61 -25.39
#